data_AF-A0A521S7Z6-F1
#
_entry.id   AF-A0A521S7Z6-F1
#
_cell.length_a   1.000
_cell.length_b   1.000
_cell.length_c   1.000
_cell.angle_alpha   90.00
_cell.angle_beta   90.00
_cell.angle_gamma   90.00
#
_symmetry.space_group_name_H-M   'P 1'
#
loop_
_entity.id
_entity.type
_entity.pdbx_description
1 polymer ?
#
loop_
_entity_poly.entity_id
_entity_poly.type
_entity_poly.pdbx_seq_one_letter_code
_entity_poly.pdbx_strand_id
1 'polypeptide(L)' 'MKTSDILQSIGIPRHKLYYLEQKGYIIPKRIPMGDLEAREYTDEDVMKIKLIWKYLCKGFRHKIAYQKAMEELGLSL' A
#
# COMPACT_ATOMS: atom_id res chain seq x y z
N MET A 1 7.08 -1.70 -8.93
CA MET A 1 8.02 -1.61 -7.79
C MET A 1 7.95 -2.87 -6.93
N LYS A 2 9.06 -3.33 -6.35
CA LYS A 2 9.10 -4.50 -5.44
C LYS A 2 8.84 -4.08 -3.99
N THR A 3 8.55 -5.05 -3.11
CA THR A 3 8.34 -4.78 -1.68
C THR A 3 9.50 -4.02 -1.05
N SER A 4 10.77 -4.37 -1.36
CA SER A 4 11.95 -3.65 -0.87
C SER A 4 11.89 -2.15 -1.17
N ASP A 5 11.51 -1.82 -2.39
CA ASP A 5 11.49 -0.45 -2.89
C ASP A 5 10.39 0.36 -2.18
N ILE A 6 9.23 -0.26 -1.92
CA ILE A 6 8.15 0.33 -1.14
C ILE A 6 8.60 0.64 0.29
N LEU A 7 9.25 -0.32 0.96
CA LEU A 7 9.70 -0.16 2.34
C LEU A 7 10.73 0.97 2.45
N GLN A 8 11.64 1.07 1.49
CA GLN A 8 12.68 2.10 1.47
C GLN A 8 12.13 3.48 1.11
N SER A 9 11.30 3.59 0.07
CA SER A 9 10.81 4.88 -0.44
C SER A 9 9.74 5.53 0.44
N ILE A 10 8.86 4.73 1.05
CA ILE A 10 7.73 5.22 1.85
C ILE A 10 8.07 5.21 3.35
N GLY A 11 9.00 4.38 3.79
CA GLY A 11 9.32 4.19 5.20
C GLY A 11 8.20 3.50 5.99
N ILE A 12 7.26 2.85 5.31
CA ILE A 12 6.21 2.07 5.96
C ILE A 12 6.81 0.76 6.51
N PRO A 13 6.51 0.38 7.78
CA PRO A 13 6.95 -0.91 8.30
C PRO A 13 6.35 -2.09 7.52
N ARG A 14 7.12 -3.15 7.31
CA ARG A 14 6.68 -4.33 6.53
C ARG A 14 5.35 -4.92 7.01
N HIS A 15 5.16 -5.05 8.32
CA HIS A 15 3.93 -5.59 8.89
C HIS A 15 2.70 -4.70 8.59
N LYS A 16 2.89 -3.38 8.45
CA LYS A 16 1.81 -2.46 8.06
C LYS A 16 1.47 -2.62 6.59
N LEU A 17 2.47 -2.68 5.71
CA LEU A 17 2.25 -2.94 4.28
C LEU A 17 1.47 -4.24 4.06
N TYR A 18 1.89 -5.33 4.71
CA TYR A 18 1.20 -6.62 4.59
C TYR A 18 -0.21 -6.60 5.18
N TYR A 19 -0.45 -5.79 6.21
CA TYR A 19 -1.81 -5.58 6.72
C TYR A 19 -2.71 -4.89 5.68
N LEU A 20 -2.19 -3.92 4.93
CA LEU A 20 -2.94 -3.27 3.85
C LEU A 20 -3.33 -4.28 2.75
N GLU A 21 -2.40 -5.17 2.40
CA GLU A 21 -2.66 -6.27 1.45
C GLU A 21 -3.71 -7.25 1.98
N GLN A 22 -3.58 -7.69 3.23
CA GLN A 22 -4.52 -8.63 3.86
C GLN A 22 -5.95 -8.07 3.93
N LYS A 23 -6.08 -6.75 4.09
CA LYS A 23 -7.39 -6.06 4.10
C LYS A 23 -7.91 -5.69 2.71
N GLY A 24 -7.16 -5.95 1.65
CA GLY A 24 -7.54 -5.61 0.28
C GLY A 24 -7.49 -4.12 -0.02
N TYR A 25 -6.85 -3.31 0.83
CA TYR A 25 -6.63 -1.89 0.55
C TYR A 25 -5.62 -1.68 -0.58
N ILE A 26 -4.71 -2.64 -0.75
CA ILE A 26 -3.70 -2.69 -1.80
C ILE A 26 -3.69 -4.11 -2.35
N ILE A 27 -3.66 -4.26 -3.67
CA ILE A 27 -3.69 -5.56 -4.33
C ILE A 27 -2.50 -5.62 -5.29
N PRO A 28 -1.30 -5.99 -4.81
CA PRO A 28 -0.14 -6.08 -5.68
C PRO A 28 -0.33 -7.22 -6.69
N LYS A 29 0.25 -7.05 -7.88
CA LYS A 29 0.39 -8.15 -8.83
C LYS A 29 1.38 -9.16 -8.28
N ARG A 30 1.11 -10.44 -8.48
CA ARG A 30 2.06 -11.52 -8.19
C ARG A 30 2.71 -11.97 -9.49
N ILE A 31 4.03 -11.91 -9.52
CA ILE A 31 4.82 -12.26 -10.70
C ILE A 31 5.64 -13.50 -10.37
N PRO A 32 5.56 -14.56 -11.20
CA PRO A 32 6.40 -15.74 -11.03
C PRO A 32 7.88 -15.37 -11.10
N MET A 33 8.68 -15.92 -10.19
CA MET A 33 10.12 -15.73 -10.12
C MET A 33 10.78 -17.07 -9.77
N GLY A 34 10.88 -17.95 -10.76
CA GLY A 34 11.25 -19.36 -10.55
C GLY A 34 10.18 -20.06 -9.71
N ASP A 35 10.60 -20.72 -8.63
CA ASP A 35 9.72 -21.39 -7.67
C ASP A 35 9.05 -20.43 -6.67
N LEU A 36 9.33 -19.13 -6.76
CA LEU A 36 8.81 -18.10 -5.86
C LEU A 36 7.81 -17.17 -6.56
N GLU A 37 6.94 -16.54 -5.78
CA GLU A 37 6.11 -15.41 -6.24
C GLU A 37 6.67 -14.09 -5.68
N ALA A 38 6.98 -13.15 -6.57
CA ALA A 38 7.32 -11.78 -6.21
C ALA A 38 6.09 -10.88 -6.24
N ARG A 39 6.05 -9.87 -5.36
CA ARG A 39 5.04 -8.80 -5.42
C ARG A 39 5.54 -7.66 -6.29
N GLU A 40 4.68 -7.21 -7.18
CA GLU A 40 4.87 -5.99 -7.95
C GLU A 40 3.71 -5.02 -7.69
N TYR A 41 4.08 -3.83 -7.24
CA TYR A 41 3.18 -2.71 -6.99
C TYR A 41 3.25 -1.75 -8.18
N THR A 42 2.09 -1.32 -8.66
CA THR A 42 1.96 -0.28 -9.68
C THR A 42 2.21 1.11 -9.09
N ASP A 43 2.37 2.13 -9.93
CA ASP A 43 2.50 3.51 -9.46
C ASP A 43 1.26 3.98 -8.68
N GLU A 44 0.08 3.49 -9.08
CA GLU A 44 -1.16 3.74 -8.35
C GLU A 44 -1.12 3.11 -6.95
N ASP A 45 -0.67 1.85 -6.83
CA ASP A 45 -0.49 1.21 -5.53
C ASP A 45 0.48 1.99 -4.65
N VAL A 46 1.59 2.46 -5.21
CA VAL A 46 2.59 3.27 -4.50
C VAL A 46 1.96 4.54 -3.95
N MET A 47 1.18 5.26 -4.76
CA MET A 47 0.48 6.47 -4.34
C MET A 47 -0.56 6.18 -3.25
N LYS A 48 -1.34 5.10 -3.39
CA LYS A 48 -2.29 4.65 -2.36
C LYS A 48 -1.57 4.32 -1.05
N ILE A 49 -0.51 3.52 -1.08
CA ILE A 49 0.27 3.15 0.12
C ILE A 49 0.82 4.41 0.80
N LYS A 50 1.38 5.35 0.02
CA LYS A 50 1.95 6.60 0.54
C LYS A 50 0.90 7.43 1.28
N LEU A 51 -0.30 7.58 0.70
CA LEU A 51 -1.38 8.36 1.32
C LEU A 51 -2.00 7.64 2.52
N ILE A 52 -2.24 6.33 2.42
CA ILE A 52 -2.71 5.54 3.55
C ILE A 52 -1.72 5.67 4.72
N TRP A 53 -0.41 5.56 4.45
CA TRP A 53 0.62 5.69 5.46
C TRP A 53 0.66 7.10 6.08
N LYS A 54 0.56 8.15 5.27
CA LYS A 54 0.40 9.55 5.73
C LYS A 54 -0.74 9.68 6.75
N TYR A 55 -1.89 9.07 6.49
CA TYR A 55 -3.04 9.14 7.41
C TYR A 55 -2.90 8.22 8.63
N LEU A 56 -2.28 7.04 8.49
CA LEU A 56 -1.96 6.20 9.64
C LEU A 56 -1.01 6.91 10.62
N CYS A 57 0.00 7.63 10.12
CA CYS A 57 0.91 8.42 10.96
C CYS A 57 0.21 9.57 11.70
N LYS A 58 -0.91 10.07 11.16
CA LYS A 58 -1.76 11.08 11.81
C LYS A 58 -2.70 10.48 12.88
N GLY A 59 -2.61 9.18 13.16
CA GLY A 59 -3.42 8.50 14.17
C GLY A 59 -4.77 7.99 13.68
N PHE A 60 -5.07 8.07 12.38
CA PHE A 60 -6.32 7.51 11.85
C PHE A 60 -6.28 5.97 11.86
N ARG A 61 -7.45 5.35 12.11
CA ARG A 61 -7.62 3.90 11.94
C ARG A 61 -7.57 3.52 10.46
N HIS A 62 -7.15 2.30 10.13
CA HIS A 62 -6.92 1.84 8.75
C HIS A 62 -8.07 2.13 7.77
N LYS A 63 -9.33 1.86 8.15
CA LYS A 63 -10.50 2.16 7.30
C LYS A 63 -10.61 3.65 6.96
N ILE A 64 -10.44 4.51 7.96
CA ILE A 64 -10.51 5.97 7.77
C ILE A 64 -9.29 6.47 6.97
N ALA A 65 -8.11 5.94 7.26
CA ALA A 65 -6.89 6.27 6.52
C ALA A 65 -7.01 5.90 5.03
N TYR A 66 -7.61 4.74 4.74
CA TYR A 66 -7.92 4.32 3.37
C TYR A 66 -8.92 5.26 2.69
N GLN A 67 -10.06 5.55 3.34
CA GLN A 67 -11.06 6.46 2.77
C GLN A 67 -10.47 7.82 2.44
N LYS A 68 -9.72 8.43 3.38
CA LYS A 68 -9.04 9.71 3.15
C LYS A 68 -8.00 9.66 2.03
N ALA A 69 -7.29 8.54 1.90
CA ALA A 69 -6.36 8.35 0.81
C ALA A 69 -7.07 8.30 -0.55
N MET A 70 -8.22 7.61 -0.65
CA MET A 70 -9.00 7.55 -1.88
C MET A 70 -9.63 8.91 -2.23
N GLU A 71 -10.17 9.63 -1.23
CA GLU A 71 -10.66 11.01 -1.38
C GLU A 71 -9.57 11.93 -1.94
N GLU A 72 -8.36 11.88 -1.39
CA GLU A 72 -7.22 12.69 -1.84
C GLU A 72 -6.75 12.32 -3.26
N LEU A 73 -6.98 11.08 -3.71
CA LEU A 73 -6.70 10.65 -5.08
C LEU A 73 -7.80 11.04 -6.07
N GLY A 74 -8.91 11.64 -5.62
CA GLY A 74 -10.08 11.86 -6.47
C GLY A 74 -10.82 10.58 -6.84
N LEU A 75 -10.53 9.47 -6.14
CA LEU A 75 -11.18 8.17 -6.27
C LEU A 75 -12.28 8.08 -5.21
N SER A 76 -13.23 9.01 -5.19
CA SER A 76 -14.40 8.89 -4.32
C SER A 76 -15.24 7.68 -4.76
N LEU A 77 -15.49 6.76 -3.83
CA LEU A 77 -16.50 5.70 -3.96
C LEU A 77 -17.91 6.28 -4.02
#